data_AF-A0A6J1Q2Q3-F1
#
_entry.id   AF-A0A6J1Q2Q3-F1
#
_cell.length_a   1.000
_cell.length_b   1.000
_cell.length_c   1.000
_cell.angle_alpha   90.00
_cell.angle_beta   90.00
_cell.angle_gamma   90.00
#
_symmetry.space_group_name_H-M   'P 1'
#
loop_
_entity.id
_entity.type
_entity.pdbx_description
1 polymer ?
#
loop_
_entity_poly.entity_id
_entity_poly.type
_entity_poly.pdbx_seq_one_letter_code
_entity_poly.pdbx_strand_id
1 'polypeptide(L)'
;MIATTTTKDVEMDLCILRNVDTVLITNGRLYISHERYVWSIDIDGKTYKKPLQLTDYMKFLPKNFTRLTAAYQTFSGNIMLFAGNMSYMITYPRLTLVSTWPRSYTDLGIPDTTRKVNAVLNTNEGRTFVIYDDNV
;
A
#
# COMPACT_ATOMS: atom_id res chain seq x y z
N MET A 1 -35.71 24.44 4.44
CA MET A 1 -35.48 23.08 3.90
C MET A 1 -33.97 22.96 3.72
N ILE A 2 -33.29 22.28 4.66
CA ILE A 2 -31.83 22.13 4.61
C ILE A 2 -31.55 20.92 3.72
N ALA A 3 -30.89 21.14 2.60
CA ALA A 3 -30.45 20.06 1.73
C ALA A 3 -29.33 19.31 2.45
N THR A 4 -29.64 18.14 2.98
CA THR A 4 -28.66 17.17 3.45
C THR A 4 -27.92 16.66 2.22
N THR A 5 -26.69 17.12 1.99
CA THR A 5 -25.84 16.61 0.92
C THR A 5 -25.45 15.18 1.29
N THR A 6 -26.22 14.21 0.78
CA THR A 6 -25.84 12.80 0.78
C THR A 6 -24.47 12.73 0.12
N THR A 7 -23.46 12.26 0.87
CA THR A 7 -22.16 11.87 0.32
C THR A 7 -22.45 10.84 -0.76
N LYS A 8 -22.49 11.30 -2.01
CA LYS A 8 -22.55 10.45 -3.19
C LYS A 8 -21.34 9.55 -3.07
N ASP A 9 -21.59 8.28 -2.80
CA ASP A 9 -20.63 7.20 -2.88
C ASP A 9 -20.14 7.19 -4.34
N VAL A 10 -19.16 8.05 -4.64
CA VAL A 10 -18.47 8.01 -5.92
C VAL A 10 -17.72 6.70 -5.85
N GLU A 11 -18.34 5.66 -6.41
CA GLU A 11 -17.72 4.37 -6.65
C GLU A 11 -16.39 4.66 -7.34
N MET A 12 -15.30 4.61 -6.56
CA MET A 12 -13.99 5.04 -7.01
C MET A 12 -13.54 4.06 -8.07
N ASP A 13 -13.50 4.52 -9.32
CA ASP A 13 -13.13 3.71 -10.47
C ASP A 13 -11.62 3.85 -10.72
N LEU A 14 -10.93 2.72 -10.84
CA LEU A 14 -9.48 2.69 -11.05
C LEU A 14 -9.09 3.35 -12.38
N CYS A 15 -9.91 3.21 -13.44
CA CYS A 15 -9.64 3.76 -14.77
C CYS A 15 -9.64 5.29 -14.85
N ILE A 16 -10.26 5.98 -13.90
CA ILE A 16 -10.32 7.45 -13.88
C ILE A 16 -9.21 8.08 -13.03
N LEU A 17 -8.44 7.27 -12.30
CA LEU A 17 -7.36 7.76 -11.46
C LEU A 17 -6.21 8.28 -12.32
N ARG A 18 -5.72 9.49 -11.98
CA ARG A 18 -4.54 10.09 -12.62
C ARG A 18 -3.22 9.57 -12.05
N ASN A 19 -3.26 9.13 -10.79
CA ASN A 19 -2.11 8.61 -10.06
C ASN A 19 -2.56 7.51 -9.10
N VAL A 20 -1.66 6.58 -8.85
CA VAL A 20 -1.81 5.52 -7.86
C VAL A 20 -0.73 5.70 -6.80
N ASP A 21 -1.03 5.30 -5.56
CA ASP A 21 -0.09 5.48 -4.45
C ASP A 21 0.89 4.32 -4.33
N THR A 22 0.48 3.10 -4.70
CA THR A 22 1.34 1.92 -4.61
C THR A 22 0.87 0.86 -5.59
N VAL A 23 1.84 0.10 -6.12
CA VAL A 23 1.61 -1.08 -6.94
C VAL A 23 2.40 -2.25 -6.33
N LEU A 24 1.75 -3.40 -6.15
CA LEU A 24 2.37 -4.63 -5.68
C LEU A 24 1.96 -5.78 -6.58
N ILE A 25 2.93 -6.56 -7.05
CA ILE A 25 2.68 -7.80 -7.79
C ILE A 25 3.10 -8.97 -6.89
N THR A 26 2.17 -9.89 -6.61
CA THR A 26 2.46 -11.10 -5.86
C THR A 26 1.46 -12.20 -6.18
N ASN A 27 1.91 -13.46 -6.23
CA ASN A 27 1.09 -14.65 -6.47
C ASN A 27 0.10 -14.51 -7.64
N GLY A 28 0.57 -14.01 -8.79
CA GLY A 28 -0.24 -13.86 -10.01
C GLY A 28 -1.30 -12.75 -9.94
N ARG A 29 -1.22 -11.88 -8.93
CA ARG A 29 -2.13 -10.75 -8.75
C ARG A 29 -1.38 -9.42 -8.73
N LEU A 30 -2.03 -8.43 -9.31
CA LEU A 30 -1.68 -7.02 -9.25
C LEU A 30 -2.57 -6.33 -8.22
N TYR A 31 -1.95 -5.73 -7.23
CA TYR A 31 -2.60 -4.89 -6.23
C TYR A 31 -2.23 -3.44 -6.48
N ILE A 32 -3.25 -2.59 -6.66
CA ILE A 32 -3.07 -1.16 -6.84
C ILE A 32 -3.79 -0.46 -5.70
N SER A 33 -3.14 0.48 -5.02
CA SER A 33 -3.78 1.28 -3.98
C SER A 33 -3.87 2.75 -4.35
N HIS A 34 -4.95 3.38 -3.90
CA HIS A 34 -5.14 4.82 -3.92
C HIS A 34 -5.90 5.22 -2.65
N GLU A 35 -5.34 6.15 -1.89
CA GLU A 35 -5.79 6.52 -0.56
C GLU A 35 -5.99 5.28 0.33
N ARG A 36 -7.19 5.09 0.88
CA ARG A 36 -7.52 3.99 1.78
C ARG A 36 -7.93 2.71 1.07
N TYR A 37 -7.93 2.72 -0.26
CA TYR A 37 -8.53 1.70 -1.10
C TYR A 37 -7.48 0.89 -1.85
N VAL A 38 -7.79 -0.38 -2.09
CA VAL A 38 -6.98 -1.28 -2.90
C VAL A 38 -7.85 -2.07 -3.87
N TRP A 39 -7.39 -2.18 -5.11
CA TRP A 39 -7.94 -3.08 -6.13
C TRP A 39 -7.04 -4.31 -6.21
N SER A 40 -7.66 -5.48 -6.32
CA SER A 40 -6.98 -6.75 -6.61
C SER A 40 -7.39 -7.20 -8.00
N ILE A 41 -6.41 -7.39 -8.87
CA ILE A 41 -6.59 -7.72 -10.28
C ILE A 41 -5.78 -8.98 -10.56
N ASP A 42 -6.38 -9.93 -11.25
CA ASP A 42 -5.60 -11.05 -11.80
C ASP A 42 -4.62 -10.48 -12.85
N ILE A 43 -3.38 -10.94 -12.88
CA ILE A 43 -2.36 -10.34 -13.75
C ILE A 43 -2.65 -10.52 -15.24
N ASP A 44 -3.41 -11.57 -15.58
CA ASP A 44 -3.98 -11.87 -16.89
C ASP A 44 -5.45 -11.42 -17.01
N GLY A 45 -5.97 -10.78 -15.97
CA GLY A 45 -7.35 -10.31 -15.88
C GLY A 45 -7.60 -9.08 -16.75
N LYS A 46 -8.81 -9.02 -17.30
CA LYS A 46 -9.29 -7.87 -18.11
C LYS A 46 -10.22 -6.93 -17.34
N THR A 47 -10.60 -7.29 -16.11
CA THR A 47 -11.57 -6.56 -15.29
C THR A 47 -11.14 -6.61 -13.83
N TYR A 48 -11.64 -5.66 -13.03
CA TYR A 48 -11.44 -5.62 -11.58
C TYR A 48 -12.77 -5.42 -10.87
N LYS A 49 -12.82 -5.85 -9.61
CA LYS A 49 -13.97 -5.63 -8.72
C LYS A 49 -13.86 -4.26 -8.06
N LYS A 50 -14.92 -3.88 -7.32
CA LYS A 50 -14.92 -2.68 -6.47
C LYS A 50 -13.71 -2.69 -5.51
N PRO A 51 -13.18 -1.50 -5.16
CA PRO A 51 -12.07 -1.42 -4.23
C PRO A 51 -12.44 -2.00 -2.86
N LEU A 52 -11.44 -2.55 -2.18
CA LEU A 52 -11.50 -2.92 -0.79
C LEU A 52 -10.88 -1.81 0.04
N GLN A 53 -11.45 -1.52 1.21
CA GLN A 53 -10.84 -0.57 2.15
C GLN A 53 -9.77 -1.30 2.98
N LEU A 54 -8.54 -0.80 2.97
CA LEU A 54 -7.40 -1.45 3.64
C LEU A 54 -7.63 -1.65 5.14
N THR A 55 -8.26 -0.68 5.80
CA THR A 55 -8.58 -0.74 7.24
C THR A 55 -9.64 -1.77 7.60
N ASP A 56 -10.32 -2.38 6.62
CA ASP A 56 -11.24 -3.50 6.89
C ASP A 56 -10.50 -4.80 7.14
N TYR A 57 -9.31 -4.96 6.54
CA TYR A 57 -8.49 -6.16 6.63
C TYR A 57 -7.27 -5.96 7.54
N MET A 58 -6.70 -4.76 7.57
CA MET A 58 -5.48 -4.43 8.29
C MET A 58 -5.80 -3.55 9.51
N LYS A 59 -6.44 -4.14 10.52
CA LYS A 59 -6.91 -3.43 11.74
C LYS A 59 -5.79 -2.86 12.61
N PHE A 60 -4.53 -3.24 12.36
CA PHE A 60 -3.36 -2.68 13.02
C PHE A 60 -2.94 -1.32 12.46
N LEU A 61 -3.46 -0.91 11.29
CA LEU A 61 -3.20 0.42 10.75
C LEU A 61 -3.80 1.48 11.69
N PRO A 62 -3.15 2.64 11.85
CA PRO A 62 -3.62 3.66 12.77
C PRO A 62 -4.97 4.25 12.31
N LYS A 63 -5.78 4.74 13.24
CA LYS A 63 -7.12 5.28 12.94
C LYS A 63 -7.10 6.44 11.93
N ASN A 64 -6.02 7.21 11.91
CA ASN A 64 -5.78 8.31 10.99
C ASN A 64 -5.03 7.88 9.71
N PHE A 65 -4.99 6.58 9.39
CA PHE A 65 -4.41 6.08 8.15
C PHE A 65 -5.03 6.79 6.93
N THR A 66 -4.17 7.26 6.02
CA THR A 66 -4.57 7.99 4.82
C THR A 66 -4.30 7.17 3.57
N ARG A 67 -3.08 6.67 3.41
CA ARG A 67 -2.63 5.91 2.24
C ARG A 67 -1.39 5.07 2.54
N LEU A 68 -1.17 4.05 1.69
CA LEU A 68 0.15 3.46 1.52
C LEU A 68 1.03 4.40 0.70
N THR A 69 2.34 4.31 0.86
CA THR A 69 3.31 5.04 0.02
C THR A 69 4.21 4.08 -0.77
N ALA A 70 4.38 2.84 -0.28
CA ALA A 70 5.00 1.77 -1.02
C ALA A 70 4.62 0.41 -0.42
N ALA A 71 4.79 -0.64 -1.21
CA ALA A 71 4.69 -2.02 -0.75
C ALA A 71 5.54 -2.93 -1.62
N TYR A 72 6.11 -3.97 -1.02
CA TYR A 72 6.81 -5.02 -1.76
C TYR A 72 6.70 -6.35 -1.03
N GLN A 73 6.85 -7.46 -1.76
CA GLN A 73 6.95 -8.78 -1.15
C GLN A 73 8.39 -9.05 -0.72
N THR A 74 8.64 -9.37 0.53
CA THR A 74 9.96 -9.76 1.00
C THR A 74 10.34 -11.14 0.48
N PHE A 75 11.63 -11.47 0.53
CA PHE A 75 12.13 -12.81 0.16
C PHE A 75 11.46 -13.94 0.96
N SER A 76 11.09 -13.68 2.22
CA SER A 76 10.37 -14.64 3.06
C SER A 76 8.89 -14.84 2.68
N GLY A 77 8.40 -14.14 1.65
CA GLY A 77 7.01 -14.17 1.20
C GLY A 77 6.06 -13.25 1.96
N ASN A 78 6.53 -12.56 3.00
CA ASN A 78 5.76 -11.53 3.71
C ASN A 78 5.60 -10.29 2.82
N ILE A 79 4.68 -9.39 3.17
CA ILE A 79 4.55 -8.10 2.51
C ILE A 79 5.07 -7.02 3.46
N MET A 80 5.97 -6.18 2.96
CA MET A 80 6.33 -4.94 3.61
C MET A 80 5.44 -3.83 3.08
N LEU A 81 4.83 -3.06 3.98
CA LEU A 81 4.01 -1.89 3.69
C LEU A 81 4.67 -0.65 4.27
N PHE A 82 4.57 0.47 3.57
CA PHE A 82 5.03 1.77 4.01
C PHE A 82 3.83 2.73 4.08
N ALA A 83 3.65 3.39 5.21
CA ALA A 83 2.59 4.37 5.40
C ALA A 83 3.02 5.44 6.40
N GLY A 84 2.92 6.72 6.00
CA GLY A 84 3.43 7.83 6.81
C GLY A 84 4.93 7.71 7.01
N ASN A 85 5.38 7.65 8.27
CA ASN A 85 6.77 7.46 8.67
C ASN A 85 7.05 6.05 9.25
N MET A 86 6.10 5.13 9.07
CA MET A 86 6.15 3.78 9.62
C MET A 86 6.14 2.74 8.52
N SER A 87 6.76 1.61 8.81
CA SER A 87 6.76 0.41 8.01
C SER A 87 6.10 -0.73 8.78
N TYR A 88 5.41 -1.61 8.04
CA TYR A 88 4.63 -2.72 8.59
C TYR A 88 4.96 -3.97 7.80
N MET A 89 5.49 -5.00 8.46
CA MET A 89 5.62 -6.32 7.85
C MET A 89 4.41 -7.16 8.20
N ILE A 90 3.73 -7.69 7.19
CA ILE A 90 2.58 -8.58 7.35
C ILE A 90 2.83 -9.94 6.74
N THR A 91 2.24 -10.96 7.32
CA THR A 91 2.17 -12.28 6.70
C THR A 91 1.26 -12.24 5.48
N TYR A 92 1.58 -13.06 4.49
CA TYR A 92 0.73 -13.25 3.32
C TYR A 92 0.45 -14.75 3.15
N PRO A 93 -0.80 -15.17 2.85
CA PRO A 93 -1.97 -14.36 2.48
C PRO A 93 -2.86 -13.92 3.66
N ARG A 94 -2.48 -14.18 4.92
CA ARG A 94 -3.35 -13.92 6.08
C ARG A 94 -3.46 -12.45 6.49
N LEU A 95 -2.55 -11.60 6.03
CA LEU A 95 -2.49 -10.16 6.32
C LEU A 95 -2.36 -9.84 7.81
N THR A 96 -1.68 -10.71 8.58
CA THR A 96 -1.46 -10.49 10.02
C THR A 96 -0.14 -9.76 10.24
N LEU A 97 -0.12 -8.79 11.15
CA LEU A 97 1.11 -8.10 11.51
C LEU A 97 2.14 -9.09 12.10
N VAL A 98 3.38 -9.03 11.60
CA VAL A 98 4.49 -9.84 12.11
C VAL A 98 4.90 -9.33 13.50
N SER A 99 5.28 -10.23 14.40
CA SER A 99 5.79 -9.85 15.73
C SER A 99 6.97 -8.87 15.61
N THR A 100 7.06 -7.89 16.52
CA THR A 100 8.06 -6.79 16.53
C THR A 100 7.86 -5.70 15.47
N TRP A 101 6.72 -5.68 14.78
CA TRP A 101 6.29 -4.60 13.88
C TRP A 101 5.10 -3.83 14.48
N PRO A 102 4.86 -2.57 14.10
CA PRO A 102 5.56 -1.77 13.06
C PRO A 102 6.93 -1.26 13.48
N ARG A 103 7.70 -0.76 12.51
CA ARG A 103 9.02 -0.14 12.72
C ARG A 103 9.08 1.24 12.09
N SER A 104 9.94 2.10 12.62
CA SER A 104 10.22 3.40 12.00
C SER A 104 11.12 3.21 10.77
N TYR A 105 11.19 4.21 9.89
CA TYR A 105 12.14 4.20 8.77
C TYR A 105 13.61 4.20 9.24
N THR A 106 13.89 4.83 10.38
CA THR A 106 15.22 4.82 11.00
C THR A 106 15.63 3.42 11.47
N ASP A 107 14.69 2.61 11.97
CA ASP A 107 14.99 1.22 12.34
C ASP A 107 15.34 0.35 11.12
N LEU A 108 14.99 0.79 9.91
CA LEU A 108 15.32 0.16 8.64
C LEU A 108 16.57 0.75 7.98
N GLY A 109 17.24 1.71 8.64
CA GLY A 109 18.42 2.38 8.10
C GLY A 109 18.12 3.38 6.97
N ILE A 110 16.86 3.80 6.81
CA ILE A 110 16.49 4.89 5.88
C ILE A 110 16.79 6.22 6.59
N PRO A 111 17.73 7.02 6.09
CA PRO A 111 18.13 8.26 6.75
C PRO A 111 17.06 9.32 6.54
N ASP A 112 16.56 9.87 7.66
CA ASP A 112 15.54 10.92 7.78
C ASP A 112 14.08 10.44 7.73
N THR A 113 13.35 10.64 8.83
CA THR A 113 11.94 10.28 9.01
C THR A 113 10.98 11.24 8.30
N THR A 114 11.48 12.37 7.81
CA THR A 114 10.70 13.33 7.01
C THR A 114 10.62 12.93 5.54
N ARG A 115 11.53 12.06 5.07
CA ARG A 115 11.55 11.58 3.69
C ARG A 115 10.46 10.54 3.46
N LYS A 116 9.56 10.84 2.53
CA LYS A 116 8.54 9.90 2.06
C LYS A 116 9.20 8.84 1.19
N VAL A 117 8.93 7.57 1.50
CA VAL A 117 9.24 6.47 0.56
C VAL A 117 8.22 6.54 -0.56
N ASN A 118 8.69 6.83 -1.77
CA ASN A 118 7.88 7.03 -2.97
C ASN A 118 7.61 5.72 -3.71
N ALA A 119 8.57 4.79 -3.70
CA ALA A 119 8.39 3.46 -4.26
C ALA A 119 9.38 2.47 -3.64
N VAL A 120 9.00 1.19 -3.64
CA VAL A 120 9.93 0.09 -3.37
C VAL A 120 9.73 -0.97 -4.42
N LEU A 121 10.82 -1.49 -4.96
CA LEU A 121 10.80 -2.51 -6.00
C LEU A 121 11.85 -3.57 -5.74
N ASN A 122 11.48 -4.81 -6.03
CA ASN A 122 12.42 -5.91 -6.08
C ASN A 122 12.83 -6.15 -7.52
N THR A 123 14.09 -6.46 -7.70
CA THR A 123 14.61 -6.99 -8.96
C THR A 123 14.51 -8.51 -8.98
N ASN A 124 14.56 -9.08 -10.17
CA ASN A 124 14.58 -10.52 -10.38
C ASN A 124 15.85 -11.17 -9.81
N GLU A 125 16.88 -10.37 -9.51
CA GLU A 125 18.11 -10.78 -8.82
C GLU A 125 17.99 -10.80 -7.29
N GLY A 126 16.79 -10.54 -6.75
CA GLY A 126 16.54 -10.54 -5.30
C GLY A 126 17.03 -9.29 -4.56
N ARG A 127 17.40 -8.22 -5.29
CA ARG A 127 17.75 -6.93 -4.67
C ARG A 127 16.51 -6.07 -4.48
N THR A 128 16.41 -5.42 -3.33
CA THR A 128 15.36 -4.44 -3.02
C THR A 128 15.91 -3.02 -3.16
N PHE A 129 15.21 -2.19 -3.92
CA PHE A 129 15.51 -0.76 -4.08
C PHE A 129 14.40 0.07 -3.46
N VAL A 130 14.79 1.02 -2.60
CA VAL A 130 13.89 1.99 -1.97
C VAL A 130 14.14 3.33 -2.64
N ILE A 131 13.11 3.89 -3.26
CA ILE A 131 13.11 5.23 -3.86
C ILE A 131 12.42 6.16 -2.88
N TYR A 132 13.12 7.19 -2.45
CA TYR A 132 12.67 8.15 -1.46
C TYR A 132 13.23 9.53 -1.80
N ASP A 133 12.64 10.57 -1.21
CA ASP A 133 12.91 11.98 -1.54
C ASP A 133 12.34 12.41 -2.90
N ASP A 134 11.96 13.69 -3.02
CA ASP A 134 11.33 14.27 -4.22
C ASP A 134 12.34 14.97 -5.13
N ASN A 135 13.64 14.71 -4.94
CA ASN A 135 14.72 15.18 -5.82
C ASN A 135 14.70 14.40 -7.14
N VAL A 136 13.70 14.68 -7.98
CA VAL A 136 13.68 14.39 -9.41
C VAL A 136 14.13 15.62 -10.17
#